data_AF-A0A7J4YR94-F1
#
_entry.id   AF-A0A7J4YR94-F1
#
_cell.length_a   1.000
_cell.length_b   1.000
_cell.length_c   1.000
_cell.angle_alpha   90.00
_cell.angle_beta   90.00
_cell.angle_gamma   90.00
#
_symmetry.space_group_name_H-M   'P 1'
#
loop_
_entity.id
_entity.type
_entity.pdbx_description
1 polymer ?
#
loop_
_entity_poly.entity_id
_entity_poly.type
_entity_poly.pdbx_seq_one_letter_code
_entity_poly.pdbx_strand_id
1 'polypeptide(L)'
;MSELYIPIERPTRNLVNGRFLKGHTPHNKGKKLKFHSRWSKRRCLKNLEKGRGAWHKTGAGMNRKSVVAIKNGQLCGIFPSIQDAGKATGVSPSLISYICHKKPGKHKACGFEWFFENDNTWCDLILNGNG
;
A
#
# COMPACT_ATOMS: atom_id res chain seq x y z
N MET A 1 -20.28 -61.06 -5.78
CA MET A 1 -20.77 -59.68 -5.99
C MET A 1 -19.66 -58.90 -6.68
N SER A 2 -19.96 -58.03 -7.65
CA SER A 2 -18.98 -57.08 -8.20
C SER A 2 -18.95 -55.83 -7.33
N GLU A 3 -17.78 -55.45 -6.83
CA GLU A 3 -17.63 -54.27 -5.98
C GLU A 3 -17.86 -52.97 -6.77
N LEU A 4 -18.61 -52.04 -6.18
CA LEU A 4 -18.95 -50.76 -6.81
C LEU A 4 -17.78 -49.77 -6.70
N TYR A 5 -16.79 -49.91 -7.57
CA TYR A 5 -15.64 -49.01 -7.61
C TYR A 5 -16.06 -47.58 -8.02
N ILE A 6 -15.95 -46.63 -7.08
CA ILE A 6 -16.09 -45.19 -7.33
C ILE A 6 -14.68 -44.58 -7.41
N PRO A 7 -14.28 -43.95 -8.53
CA PRO A 7 -12.98 -43.30 -8.64
C PRO A 7 -12.89 -42.06 -7.74
N ILE A 8 -11.77 -41.88 -7.05
CA ILE A 8 -11.54 -40.74 -6.16
C ILE A 8 -11.47 -39.43 -6.96
N GLU A 9 -12.46 -38.55 -6.77
CA GLU A 9 -12.44 -37.21 -7.35
C GLU A 9 -11.24 -36.40 -6.85
N ARG A 10 -10.37 -35.98 -7.76
CA ARG A 10 -9.21 -35.14 -7.43
C ARG A 10 -9.59 -33.66 -7.63
N PRO A 11 -9.69 -32.85 -6.57
CA PRO A 11 -10.12 -31.45 -6.70
C PRO A 11 -9.12 -30.65 -7.52
N THR A 12 -9.60 -29.92 -8.52
CA THR A 12 -8.78 -29.12 -9.45
C THR A 12 -8.09 -27.91 -8.80
N ARG A 13 -8.49 -27.59 -7.56
CA ARG A 13 -8.06 -26.43 -6.78
C ARG A 13 -7.75 -26.85 -5.35
N ASN A 14 -6.75 -26.20 -4.75
CA ASN A 14 -6.47 -26.32 -3.33
C ASN A 14 -7.63 -25.70 -2.53
N LEU A 15 -8.24 -26.47 -1.63
CA LEU A 15 -9.44 -26.07 -0.89
C LEU A 15 -9.20 -24.96 0.14
N VAL A 16 -7.97 -24.83 0.65
CA VAL A 16 -7.60 -23.84 1.69
C VAL A 16 -7.30 -22.46 1.10
N ASN A 17 -6.74 -22.39 -0.11
CA ASN A 17 -6.28 -21.12 -0.72
C ASN A 17 -6.85 -20.82 -2.11
N GLY A 18 -7.74 -21.67 -2.64
CA GLY A 18 -8.45 -21.48 -3.91
C GLY A 18 -7.58 -21.51 -5.17
N ARG A 19 -6.26 -21.72 -5.07
CA ARG A 19 -5.33 -21.77 -6.21
C ARG A 19 -5.48 -23.08 -6.98
N PHE A 20 -5.23 -23.06 -8.28
CA PHE A 20 -5.15 -24.28 -9.09
C PHE A 20 -3.95 -25.15 -8.65
N LEU A 21 -4.09 -26.47 -8.69
CA LEU A 21 -2.99 -27.39 -8.37
C LEU A 21 -1.91 -27.37 -9.46
N LYS A 22 -0.67 -27.75 -9.10
CA LYS A 22 0.45 -27.87 -10.05
C LYS A 22 0.09 -28.88 -11.14
N GLY A 23 0.21 -28.46 -12.41
CA GLY A 23 -0.18 -29.26 -13.58
C GLY A 23 -1.62 -29.05 -14.05
N HIS A 24 -2.52 -28.47 -13.24
CA HIS A 24 -3.89 -28.20 -13.67
C HIS A 24 -3.96 -27.12 -14.76
N THR A 25 -4.50 -27.47 -15.92
CA THR A 25 -4.81 -26.52 -16.99
C THR A 25 -6.21 -25.93 -16.76
N PRO A 26 -6.35 -24.62 -16.48
CA PRO A 26 -7.66 -24.04 -16.20
C PRO A 26 -8.53 -23.98 -17.46
N HIS A 27 -9.84 -24.18 -17.28
CA HIS A 27 -10.88 -24.24 -18.32
C HIS A 27 -10.99 -23.01 -19.26
N ASN A 28 -10.24 -21.95 -18.99
CA ASN A 28 -10.14 -20.71 -19.78
C ASN A 28 -8.77 -20.49 -20.45
N LYS A 29 -7.77 -21.38 -20.24
CA LYS A 29 -6.47 -21.32 -20.92
C LYS A 29 -6.69 -21.35 -22.44
N GLY A 30 -6.08 -20.42 -23.17
CA GLY A 30 -6.23 -20.28 -24.62
C GLY A 30 -7.57 -19.72 -25.12
N LYS A 31 -8.60 -19.54 -24.26
CA LYS A 31 -9.87 -18.96 -24.69
C LYS A 31 -9.71 -17.44 -24.91
N LYS A 32 -10.00 -16.98 -26.14
CA LYS A 32 -9.94 -15.56 -26.51
C LYS A 32 -11.03 -14.77 -25.78
N LEU A 33 -10.65 -13.65 -25.16
CA LEU A 33 -11.58 -12.75 -24.47
C LEU A 33 -12.54 -12.08 -25.49
N LYS A 34 -13.84 -12.37 -25.37
CA LYS A 34 -14.89 -11.67 -26.12
C LYS A 34 -15.19 -10.33 -25.43
N PHE A 35 -15.32 -9.25 -26.22
CA PHE A 35 -15.67 -7.92 -25.72
C PHE A 35 -17.05 -7.51 -26.25
N HIS A 36 -17.93 -7.06 -25.35
CA HIS A 36 -19.28 -6.60 -25.73
C HIS A 36 -19.30 -5.25 -26.48
N SER A 37 -18.19 -4.49 -26.50
CA SER A 37 -18.11 -3.26 -27.30
C SER A 37 -16.70 -2.94 -27.79
N ARG A 38 -16.62 -2.28 -28.95
CA ARG A 38 -15.37 -1.76 -29.56
C ARG A 38 -14.60 -0.85 -28.58
N TRP A 39 -15.32 -0.04 -27.81
CA TRP A 39 -14.75 0.85 -26.79
C TRP A 39 -14.17 0.09 -25.59
N SER A 40 -14.83 -0.97 -25.12
CA SER A 40 -14.30 -1.83 -24.05
C SER A 40 -13.01 -2.52 -24.49
N LYS A 41 -12.98 -3.09 -25.71
CA LYS A 41 -11.77 -3.66 -26.31
C LYS A 41 -10.62 -2.64 -26.38
N ARG A 42 -10.88 -1.45 -26.93
CA ARG A 42 -9.88 -0.36 -27.04
C ARG A 42 -9.34 0.08 -25.67
N ARG A 43 -10.20 0.25 -24.66
CA ARG A 43 -9.81 0.64 -23.29
C ARG A 43 -8.97 -0.45 -22.62
N CYS A 44 -9.37 -1.72 -22.75
CA CYS A 44 -8.64 -2.85 -22.20
C CYS A 44 -7.24 -2.98 -22.81
N LEU A 45 -7.12 -2.92 -24.14
CA LEU A 45 -5.84 -3.00 -24.84
C LEU A 45 -4.91 -1.83 -24.44
N LYS A 46 -5.39 -0.58 -24.46
CA LYS A 46 -4.59 0.58 -24.05
C LYS A 46 -4.11 0.50 -22.59
N ASN A 47 -4.91 -0.09 -21.69
CA ASN A 47 -4.49 -0.31 -20.30
C ASN A 47 -3.52 -1.50 -20.13
N LEU A 48 -3.58 -2.50 -21.02
CA LEU A 48 -2.63 -3.62 -21.05
C LEU A 48 -1.27 -3.19 -21.61
N GLU A 49 -1.28 -2.37 -22.67
CA GLU A 49 -0.12 -1.75 -23.32
C GLU A 49 0.59 -0.74 -22.40
N LYS A 50 -0.17 0.12 -21.70
CA LYS A 50 0.34 0.94 -20.57
C LYS A 50 0.90 0.08 -19.43
N GLY A 51 0.53 -1.20 -19.37
CA GLY A 51 0.90 -2.15 -18.35
C GLY A 51 0.49 -1.75 -16.94
N ARG A 52 1.07 -2.42 -15.95
CA ARG A 52 1.19 -1.86 -14.59
C ARG A 52 2.33 -0.86 -14.61
N GLY A 53 2.04 0.38 -15.01
CA GLY A 53 3.00 1.49 -14.94
C GLY A 53 3.64 1.60 -13.56
N ALA A 54 4.90 2.04 -13.50
CA ALA A 54 5.81 1.80 -12.37
C ALA A 54 5.26 2.17 -10.97
N TRP A 55 4.39 3.18 -10.86
CA TRP A 55 3.74 3.61 -9.61
C TRP A 55 2.80 2.54 -8.99
N HIS A 56 2.35 1.53 -9.74
CA HIS A 56 1.46 0.48 -9.22
C HIS A 56 2.20 -0.70 -8.54
N LYS A 57 3.49 -0.56 -8.21
CA LYS A 57 4.18 -1.42 -7.23
C LYS A 57 3.80 -1.00 -5.79
N THR A 58 2.52 -1.16 -5.46
CA THR A 58 1.80 -0.54 -4.32
C THR A 58 1.68 0.99 -4.44
N GLY A 59 0.47 1.52 -4.22
CA GLY A 59 0.12 2.92 -4.52
C GLY A 59 0.73 4.00 -3.60
N ALA A 60 1.69 3.64 -2.75
CA ALA A 60 2.28 4.55 -1.75
C ALA A 60 3.60 5.21 -2.21
N GLY A 61 4.21 4.73 -3.29
CA GLY A 61 5.56 5.18 -3.70
C GLY A 61 5.63 6.56 -4.34
N MET A 62 4.52 7.09 -4.87
CA MET A 62 4.52 8.31 -5.70
C MET A 62 4.36 9.58 -4.86
N ASN A 63 3.37 9.64 -3.96
CA ASN A 63 3.13 10.78 -3.07
C ASN A 63 4.00 10.71 -1.80
N ARG A 64 5.30 10.46 -1.96
CA ARG A 64 6.27 10.57 -0.86
C ARG A 64 6.44 12.03 -0.48
N LYS A 65 5.82 12.43 0.64
CA LYS A 65 6.10 13.69 1.32
C LYS A 65 7.11 13.43 2.42
N SER A 66 8.16 14.23 2.48
CA SER A 66 9.06 14.27 3.62
C SER A 66 8.30 14.68 4.88
N VAL A 67 8.71 14.15 6.03
CA VAL A 67 8.16 14.54 7.34
C VAL A 67 9.25 14.80 8.35
N VAL A 68 8.99 15.78 9.20
CA VAL A 68 9.88 16.26 10.25
C VAL A 68 9.36 15.77 11.59
N ALA A 69 10.27 15.22 12.42
CA ALA A 69 9.98 14.82 13.79
C ALA A 69 10.60 15.83 14.77
N ILE A 70 9.76 16.44 15.61
CA ILE A 70 10.20 17.25 16.75
C ILE A 70 9.87 16.52 18.05
N LYS A 71 10.75 16.58 19.04
CA LYS A 71 10.51 16.08 20.40
C LYS A 71 11.08 17.08 21.39
N ASN A 72 10.26 17.51 22.36
CA ASN A 72 10.66 18.47 23.39
C ASN A 72 11.33 19.76 22.81
N GLY A 73 10.79 20.29 21.72
CA GLY A 73 11.34 21.47 21.00
C GLY A 73 12.53 21.17 20.07
N GLN A 74 13.18 20.00 20.20
CA GLN A 74 14.36 19.65 19.41
C GLN A 74 14.01 18.87 18.13
N LEU A 75 14.71 19.19 17.04
CA LEU A 75 14.64 18.45 15.78
C LEU A 75 15.27 17.06 15.93
N CYS A 76 14.45 16.00 15.88
CA CYS A 76 14.93 14.62 15.94
C CYS A 76 15.30 14.04 14.57
N GLY A 77 14.81 14.64 13.47
CA GLY A 77 15.20 14.25 12.12
C GLY A 77 14.17 14.59 11.06
N ILE A 78 14.62 14.55 9.80
CA ILE A 78 13.81 14.69 8.60
C ILE A 78 13.84 13.36 7.85
N PHE A 79 12.67 12.83 7.50
CA PHE A 79 12.52 11.51 6.88
C PHE A 79 11.94 11.64 5.47
N PRO A 80 12.49 10.96 4.44
CA PRO A 80 12.00 11.04 3.05
C PRO A 80 10.56 10.56 2.84
N SER A 81 10.00 9.81 3.79
CA SER A 81 8.57 9.49 3.81
C SER A 81 8.08 9.12 5.21
N ILE A 82 6.78 9.25 5.42
CA ILE A 82 6.05 8.76 6.59
C ILE A 82 6.30 7.25 6.85
N GLN A 83 6.53 6.46 5.81
CA GLN A 83 6.82 5.02 5.95
C GLN A 83 8.21 4.76 6.53
N ASP A 84 9.18 5.63 6.21
CA ASP A 84 10.56 5.49 6.66
C ASP A 84 10.73 6.09 8.07
N ALA A 85 10.03 7.19 8.35
CA ALA A 85 9.80 7.72 9.70
C ALA A 85 9.22 6.66 10.65
N GLY A 86 8.18 5.93 10.22
CA GLY A 86 7.54 4.89 11.03
C GLY A 86 8.43 3.68 11.30
N LYS A 87 9.32 3.31 10.37
CA LYS A 87 10.36 2.28 10.61
C LYS A 87 11.39 2.73 11.64
N ALA A 88 11.85 3.98 11.53
CA ALA A 88 12.90 4.52 12.39
C ALA A 88 12.43 4.80 13.83
N THR A 89 11.16 5.20 14.01
CA THR A 89 10.60 5.59 15.32
C THR A 89 9.65 4.57 15.93
N GLY A 90 9.28 3.50 15.21
CA GLY A 90 8.25 2.55 15.61
C GLY A 90 6.81 3.09 15.57
N VAL A 91 6.61 4.37 15.21
CA VAL A 91 5.29 5.00 15.17
C VAL A 91 4.51 4.57 13.91
N SER A 92 3.23 4.25 14.07
CA SER A 92 2.37 3.86 12.95
C SER A 92 2.30 4.94 11.85
N PRO A 93 2.63 4.63 10.58
CA PRO A 93 2.54 5.56 9.46
C PRO A 93 1.18 6.29 9.35
N SER A 94 0.08 5.59 9.65
CA SER A 94 -1.26 6.18 9.62
C SER A 94 -1.46 7.26 10.70
N LEU A 95 -0.81 7.11 11.86
CA LEU A 95 -0.87 8.07 12.96
C LEU A 95 -0.01 9.30 12.70
N ILE A 96 1.19 9.13 12.14
CA ILE A 96 2.03 10.24 11.66
C ILE A 96 1.24 11.09 10.65
N SER A 97 0.64 10.44 9.64
CA SER A 97 -0.20 11.12 8.64
C SER A 97 -1.37 11.90 9.25
N TYR A 98 -2.03 11.34 10.27
CA TYR A 98 -3.14 11.99 10.99
C TYR A 98 -2.69 13.29 11.70
N ILE A 99 -1.51 13.26 12.32
CA ILE A 99 -0.92 14.41 13.02
C ILE A 99 -0.44 15.48 12.01
N CYS A 100 0.28 15.09 10.95
CA CYS A 100 0.70 16.03 9.90
C CYS A 100 -0.48 16.71 9.19
N HIS A 101 -1.65 16.06 9.15
CA HIS A 101 -2.90 16.63 8.65
C HIS A 101 -3.72 17.39 9.71
N LYS A 102 -3.15 17.67 10.89
CA LYS A 102 -3.69 18.48 11.98
C LYS A 102 -5.13 18.07 12.35
N LYS A 103 -5.41 16.76 12.33
CA LYS A 103 -6.74 16.20 12.61
C LYS A 103 -7.05 16.22 14.12
N PRO A 104 -8.31 16.46 14.51
CA PRO A 104 -8.66 16.69 15.91
C PRO A 104 -8.43 15.44 16.79
N GLY A 105 -8.02 15.66 18.03
CA GLY A 105 -7.93 14.61 19.06
C GLY A 105 -6.61 13.84 19.15
N LYS A 106 -5.67 14.01 18.21
CA LYS A 106 -4.29 13.49 18.35
C LYS A 106 -3.26 14.46 17.77
N HIS A 107 -2.42 15.01 18.65
CA HIS A 107 -1.42 16.03 18.31
C HIS A 107 0.04 15.55 18.44
N LYS A 108 0.29 14.48 19.21
CA LYS A 108 1.62 13.88 19.41
C LYS A 108 1.53 12.34 19.33
N ALA A 109 2.62 11.68 18.97
CA ALA A 109 2.75 10.21 18.97
C ALA A 109 4.10 9.78 19.53
N CYS A 110 4.11 8.96 20.60
CA CYS A 110 5.33 8.56 21.32
C CYS A 110 6.20 9.76 21.78
N GLY A 111 5.55 10.89 22.12
CA GLY A 111 6.22 12.15 22.47
C GLY A 111 6.70 12.99 21.27
N PHE A 112 6.68 12.45 20.04
CA PHE A 112 7.01 13.19 18.84
C PHE A 112 5.82 13.99 18.30
N GLU A 113 6.09 15.21 17.86
CA GLU A 113 5.23 16.02 16.98
C GLU A 113 5.70 15.83 15.54
N TRP A 114 4.75 15.82 14.61
CA TRP A 114 4.96 15.39 13.23
C TRP A 114 4.41 16.42 12.24
N PHE A 115 5.29 16.90 11.36
CA PHE A 115 4.96 17.92 10.38
C PHE A 115 5.37 17.46 8.97
N PHE A 116 4.70 17.97 7.93
CA PHE A 116 5.27 17.90 6.59
C PHE A 116 6.40 18.93 6.48
N GLU A 117 7.49 18.56 5.79
CA GLU A 117 8.64 19.46 5.56
C GLU A 117 8.17 20.82 5.00
N ASN A 118 7.41 20.80 3.90
CA ASN A 118 6.84 21.97 3.22
C ASN A 118 5.84 22.82 4.04
N ASP A 119 5.43 22.41 5.25
CA ASP A 119 4.44 23.16 6.05
C ASP A 119 5.10 24.30 6.86
N ASN A 120 6.42 24.24 7.07
CA ASN A 120 7.28 25.20 7.78
C ASN A 120 6.88 25.61 9.23
N THR A 121 5.65 25.35 9.70
CA THR A 121 5.17 25.69 11.06
C THR A 121 5.93 24.99 12.20
N TRP A 122 6.86 24.10 11.85
CA TRP A 122 7.76 23.39 12.76
C TRP A 122 9.04 24.18 13.08
N CYS A 123 9.41 25.18 12.26
CA CYS A 123 10.62 25.99 12.49
C CYS A 123 10.50 26.83 13.77
N ASP A 124 9.33 27.44 13.98
CA ASP A 124 9.06 28.30 15.14
C ASP A 124 9.19 27.54 16.47
N LEU A 125 8.86 26.24 16.47
CA LEU A 125 8.95 25.37 17.65
C LEU A 125 10.39 25.05 18.06
N ILE A 126 11.35 25.16 17.13
CA ILE A 126 12.79 24.98 17.38
C ILE A 126 13.38 26.31 17.88
N LEU A 127 13.01 27.43 17.26
CA LEU A 127 13.52 28.76 17.61
C LEU A 127 13.10 29.17 19.04
N ASN A 128 11.83 28.94 19.40
CA ASN A 128 11.31 29.27 20.73
C ASN A 128 11.73 28.27 21.83
N GLY A 129 12.45 27.19 21.50
CA GLY A 129 12.88 26.16 22.44
C GLY A 129 14.24 26.41 23.12
N ASN A 130 14.95 27.49 22.73
CA ASN A 130 16.33 27.79 23.19
C ASN A 130 16.41 29.10 24.01
N GLY A 131 15.37 29.40 24.80
CA GLY A 131 15.32 30.54 25.74
C GLY A 131 15.73 30.15 27.15
#